data_AF-A0A4S1G937-F1
#
_entry.id   AF-A0A4S1G937-F1
#
_cell.length_a   1.000
_cell.length_b   1.000
_cell.length_c   1.000
_cell.angle_alpha   90.00
_cell.angle_beta   90.00
_cell.angle_gamma   90.00
#
_symmetry.space_group_name_H-M   'P 1'
#
loop_
_entity.id
_entity.type
_entity.pdbx_description
1 polymer ?
#
loop_
_entity_poly.entity_id
_entity_poly.type
_entity_poly.pdbx_seq_one_letter_code
_entity_poly.pdbx_strand_id
1 'polypeptide(L)'
;MKISATYSAEDNKVRLYASSRLDSETYQRVRDAGFVWAPKQELFVAPKWSPAREDLAIELAGEIEPEEMTLAERAQAKADRLDELANRRHRQANAFQRAAQDLS
;
A
#
# COMPACT_ATOMS: atom_id res chain seq x y z
N MET A 1 7.13 -12.61 -14.09
CA MET A 1 6.58 -11.70 -13.06
C MET A 1 5.62 -12.52 -12.20
N LYS A 2 5.80 -12.58 -10.88
CA LYS A 2 4.88 -13.30 -9.99
C LYS A 2 4.03 -12.27 -9.25
N ILE A 3 2.71 -12.41 -9.33
CA ILE A 3 1.75 -11.63 -8.55
C ILE A 3 1.05 -12.61 -7.60
N SER A 4 0.90 -12.24 -6.33
CA SER A 4 0.00 -12.91 -5.40
C SER A 4 -1.09 -11.93 -4.96
N ALA A 5 -2.26 -12.46 -4.63
CA ALA A 5 -3.39 -11.66 -4.18
C ALA A 5 -3.87 -12.15 -2.82
N THR A 6 -4.18 -11.21 -1.91
CA THR A 6 -4.85 -11.53 -0.65
C THR A 6 -6.15 -10.76 -0.49
N TYR A 7 -7.11 -11.36 0.20
CA TYR A 7 -8.35 -10.72 0.63
C TYR A 7 -8.52 -10.79 2.14
N SER A 8 -8.85 -9.65 2.75
CA SER A 8 -9.21 -9.58 4.16
C SER A 8 -10.71 -9.33 4.30
N ALA A 9 -11.42 -10.29 4.87
CA ALA A 9 -12.84 -10.12 5.22
C ALA A 9 -13.04 -9.07 6.32
N GLU A 10 -12.04 -8.87 7.20
CA GLU A 10 -12.14 -7.93 8.32
C GLU A 10 -12.13 -6.47 7.87
N ASP A 11 -11.35 -6.12 6.84
CA ASP A 11 -11.28 -4.76 6.31
C ASP A 11 -11.85 -4.60 4.90
N ASN A 12 -12.39 -5.67 4.33
CA ASN A 12 -13.01 -5.76 3.01
C ASN A 12 -12.06 -5.28 1.88
N LYS A 13 -10.76 -5.57 1.95
CA LYS A 13 -9.79 -5.13 0.94
C LYS A 13 -9.11 -6.29 0.23
N VAL A 14 -8.85 -6.06 -1.06
CA VAL A 14 -8.03 -6.91 -1.92
C VAL A 14 -6.66 -6.25 -2.07
N ARG A 15 -5.59 -7.04 -1.94
CA ARG A 15 -4.20 -6.60 -2.06
C ARG A 15 -3.49 -7.42 -3.12
N LEU A 16 -2.67 -6.79 -3.95
CA LEU A 16 -1.81 -7.44 -4.92
C LEU A 16 -0.35 -7.18 -4.56
N TYR A 17 0.44 -8.24 -4.45
CA TYR A 17 1.88 -8.20 -4.22
C TYR A 17 2.57 -8.61 -5.51
N ALA A 18 3.44 -7.75 -6.05
CA ALA A 18 4.19 -8.03 -7.25
C ALA A 18 5.67 -8.23 -6.91
N SER A 19 6.27 -9.32 -7.41
CA SER A 19 7.69 -9.61 -7.21
C SER A 19 8.63 -8.58 -7.88
N SER A 20 8.10 -7.79 -8.80
CA SER A 20 8.83 -6.78 -9.56
C SER A 20 7.87 -5.68 -10.01
N ARG A 21 8.42 -4.58 -10.52
CA ARG A 21 7.62 -3.51 -11.14
C ARG A 21 6.74 -4.09 -12.25
N LEU A 22 5.45 -3.72 -12.23
CA LEU A 22 4.51 -4.06 -13.29
C LEU A 22 4.91 -3.36 -14.59
N ASP A 23 4.71 -4.02 -15.72
CA ASP A 23 4.76 -3.35 -17.02
C ASP A 23 3.66 -2.27 -17.11
N SER A 24 3.81 -1.36 -18.06
CA SER A 24 2.93 -0.19 -18.18
C SER A 24 1.46 -0.57 -18.42
N GLU A 25 1.20 -1.64 -19.17
CA GLU A 25 -0.16 -2.09 -19.48
C GLU A 25 -0.82 -2.67 -18.24
N THR A 26 -0.15 -3.62 -17.57
CA THR A 26 -0.67 -4.22 -16.33
C THR A 26 -0.85 -3.16 -15.24
N TYR A 27 0.11 -2.23 -15.10
CA TYR A 27 0.00 -1.13 -14.14
C TYR A 27 -1.25 -0.28 -14.41
N GLN A 28 -1.50 0.07 -15.67
CA GLN A 28 -2.65 0.89 -16.04
C GLN A 28 -3.96 0.14 -15.77
N ARG A 29 -4.05 -1.16 -16.10
CA ARG A 29 -5.21 -2.01 -15.76
C ARG A 29 -5.50 -2.05 -14.26
N VAL A 30 -4.46 -2.26 -13.44
CA VAL A 30 -4.57 -2.28 -11.96
C VAL A 30 -5.05 -0.92 -11.44
N ARG A 31 -4.51 0.18 -11.97
CA ARG A 31 -4.91 1.54 -11.61
C ARG A 31 -6.37 1.82 -11.99
N ASP A 32 -6.78 1.45 -13.19
CA ASP A 32 -8.14 1.72 -13.70
C ASP A 32 -9.21 0.91 -12.94
N ALA A 33 -8.86 -0.27 -12.44
CA ALA A 33 -9.68 -1.03 -11.50
C ALA A 33 -9.77 -0.39 -10.09
N GLY A 34 -9.02 0.68 -9.84
CA GLY A 34 -9.05 1.47 -8.61
C GLY A 34 -8.14 0.96 -7.51
N PHE A 35 -7.12 0.17 -7.84
CA PHE A 35 -6.06 -0.16 -6.89
C PHE A 35 -5.10 1.02 -6.72
N VAL A 36 -4.68 1.25 -5.47
CA VAL A 36 -3.74 2.30 -5.10
C VAL A 36 -2.40 1.68 -4.73
N TRP A 37 -1.32 2.23 -5.29
CA TRP A 37 0.03 1.83 -4.90
C TRP A 37 0.37 2.32 -3.48
N ALA A 38 0.73 1.40 -2.60
CA ALA A 38 1.17 1.67 -1.24
C ALA A 38 2.70 1.49 -1.14
N PRO A 39 3.52 2.51 -1.45
CA PRO A 39 4.97 2.37 -1.61
C PRO A 39 5.70 1.89 -0.35
N LYS A 40 5.16 2.23 0.84
CA LYS A 40 5.74 1.78 2.12
C LYS A 40 5.39 0.33 2.49
N GLN A 41 4.49 -0.30 1.75
CA GLN A 41 4.07 -1.69 1.91
C GLN A 41 4.44 -2.54 0.68
N GLU A 42 4.92 -1.90 -0.38
CA GLU A 42 5.27 -2.53 -1.65
C GLU A 42 4.15 -3.36 -2.28
N LEU A 43 2.89 -2.91 -2.12
CA LEU A 43 1.70 -3.59 -2.62
C LEU A 43 0.71 -2.61 -3.25
N PHE A 44 -0.18 -3.14 -4.08
CA PHE A 44 -1.37 -2.45 -4.57
C PHE A 44 -2.57 -2.83 -3.71
N VAL A 45 -3.36 -1.85 -3.28
CA VAL A 45 -4.55 -2.10 -2.44
C VAL A 45 -5.80 -1.50 -3.07
N ALA A 46 -6.85 -2.31 -3.18
CA ALA A 46 -8.19 -1.81 -3.47
C ALA A 46 -8.89 -1.45 -2.14
N PRO A 47 -9.53 -0.26 -2.04
CA PRO A 47 -10.14 0.20 -0.79
C PRO A 47 -11.39 -0.58 -0.37
N LYS A 48 -11.99 -1.33 -1.29
CA LYS A 48 -13.09 -2.27 -1.03
C LYS A 48 -13.07 -3.41 -2.05
N TRP A 49 -13.61 -4.57 -1.70
CA TRP A 49 -13.90 -5.63 -2.67
C TRP A 49 -15.02 -5.25 -3.64
N SER A 50 -14.95 -5.80 -4.85
CA SER A 50 -16.02 -5.81 -5.85
C SER A 50 -15.77 -6.95 -6.83
N PRO A 51 -16.79 -7.53 -7.49
CA PRO A 51 -16.62 -8.63 -8.44
C PRO A 51 -15.55 -8.34 -9.50
N ALA A 52 -15.59 -7.17 -10.16
CA ALA A 52 -14.59 -6.80 -11.17
C ALA A 52 -13.14 -6.72 -10.65
N ARG A 53 -12.93 -6.47 -9.35
CA ARG A 53 -11.59 -6.44 -8.74
C ARG A 53 -11.12 -7.84 -8.36
N GLU A 54 -12.04 -8.70 -7.96
CA GLU A 54 -11.79 -10.13 -7.76
C GLU A 54 -11.40 -10.79 -9.07
N ASP A 55 -12.18 -10.56 -10.13
CA ASP A 55 -11.90 -11.08 -11.48
C ASP A 55 -10.48 -10.69 -11.92
N LEU A 56 -10.10 -9.42 -11.78
CA LEU A 56 -8.75 -8.95 -12.11
C LEU A 56 -7.67 -9.57 -11.21
N ALA A 57 -7.94 -9.72 -9.91
CA ALA A 57 -6.98 -10.31 -8.98
C ALA A 57 -6.73 -11.79 -9.30
N ILE A 58 -7.79 -12.55 -9.59
CA ILE A 58 -7.71 -13.95 -10.04
C ILE A 58 -7.00 -14.04 -11.39
N GLU A 59 -7.30 -13.16 -12.34
CA GLU A 59 -6.62 -13.15 -13.65
C GLU A 59 -5.10 -12.95 -13.48
N LEU A 60 -4.68 -12.05 -12.59
CA LEU A 60 -3.27 -11.69 -12.41
C LEU A 60 -2.50 -12.67 -11.49
N ALA A 61 -3.14 -13.17 -10.43
CA ALA A 61 -2.50 -13.97 -9.39
C ALA A 61 -2.84 -15.48 -9.45
N GLY A 62 -3.85 -15.86 -10.24
CA GLY A 62 -4.39 -17.22 -10.32
C GLY A 62 -5.40 -17.54 -9.22
N GLU A 63 -5.15 -17.11 -8.00
CA GLU A 63 -6.05 -17.26 -6.86
C GLU A 63 -5.93 -16.09 -5.88
N ILE A 64 -6.91 -15.98 -4.97
CA ILE A 64 -6.90 -15.01 -3.88
C ILE A 64 -6.79 -15.78 -2.57
N GLU A 65 -5.68 -15.60 -1.86
CA GLU A 65 -5.46 -16.20 -0.56
C GLU A 65 -6.12 -15.38 0.55
N PRO A 66 -6.52 -16.00 1.66
CA PRO A 66 -6.98 -15.27 2.83
C PRO A 66 -5.82 -14.44 3.41
N GLU A 67 -6.11 -13.22 3.82
CA GLU A 67 -5.15 -12.37 4.52
C GLU A 67 -4.87 -12.90 5.93
N GLU A 68 -3.60 -13.17 6.24
CA GLU A 68 -3.19 -13.70 7.54
C GLU A 68 -3.04 -12.61 8.61
N MET A 69 -2.76 -11.36 8.24
CA MET A 69 -2.66 -10.27 9.22
C MET A 69 -4.03 -9.85 9.74
N THR A 70 -4.17 -9.81 11.06
CA THR A 70 -5.35 -9.28 11.74
C THR A 70 -5.46 -7.75 11.58
N LEU A 71 -6.66 -7.21 11.77
CA LEU A 71 -6.91 -5.76 11.86
C LEU A 71 -6.02 -5.07 12.89
N ALA A 72 -5.80 -5.72 14.05
CA ALA A 72 -4.99 -5.17 15.13
C ALA A 72 -3.52 -5.04 14.73
N GLU A 73 -2.93 -6.09 14.13
CA GLU A 73 -1.56 -6.06 13.63
C GLU A 73 -1.38 -5.02 12.52
N ARG A 74 -2.37 -4.89 11.63
CA ARG A 74 -2.36 -3.84 10.59
C ARG A 74 -2.45 -2.44 11.18
N ALA A 75 -3.25 -2.25 12.22
CA ALA A 75 -3.35 -0.97 12.94
C ALA A 75 -2.01 -0.63 13.60
N GLN A 76 -1.36 -1.60 14.25
CA GLN A 76 -0.03 -1.41 14.85
C GLN A 76 1.02 -1.06 13.79
N ALA A 77 1.11 -1.83 12.70
CA ALA A 77 2.04 -1.54 11.61
C ALA A 77 1.78 -0.17 10.95
N LYS A 78 0.54 0.32 10.97
CA LYS A 78 0.22 1.69 10.55
C LYS A 78 0.71 2.72 11.57
N ALA A 79 0.52 2.48 12.87
CA ALA A 79 1.01 3.36 13.93
C ALA A 79 2.53 3.54 13.84
N ASP A 80 3.29 2.45 13.72
CA ASP A 80 4.74 2.49 13.62
C ASP A 80 5.22 3.33 12.43
N ARG A 81 4.55 3.20 11.28
CA ARG A 81 4.83 4.02 10.08
C ARG A 81 4.51 5.50 10.30
N LEU A 82 3.45 5.81 11.03
CA LEU A 82 3.08 7.20 11.34
C LEU A 82 4.07 7.82 12.32
N ASP A 83 4.56 7.07 13.30
CA ASP A 83 5.60 7.52 14.23
C ASP A 83 6.93 7.79 13.52
N GLU A 84 7.34 6.92 12.60
CA GLU A 84 8.52 7.16 11.75
C GLU A 84 8.37 8.44 10.92
N LEU A 85 7.17 8.67 10.37
CA LEU A 85 6.87 9.89 9.63
C LEU A 85 6.91 11.13 10.53
N ALA A 86 6.30 11.08 11.72
CA ALA A 86 6.29 12.17 12.68
C ALA A 86 7.72 12.56 13.08
N ASN A 87 8.57 11.59 13.39
CA ASN A 87 9.98 11.80 13.71
C ASN A 87 10.75 12.45 12.56
N ARG A 88 10.51 12.03 11.31
CA ARG A 88 11.12 12.66 10.13
C ARG A 88 10.66 14.11 9.97
N ARG A 89 9.37 14.39 10.18
CA ARG A 89 8.82 15.74 10.09
C ARG A 89 9.37 16.66 11.17
N HIS A 90 9.52 16.18 12.40
CA HIS A 90 10.14 16.94 13.49
C HIS A 90 11.59 17.33 13.16
N ARG A 91 12.40 16.40 12.63
CA ARG A 91 13.76 16.71 12.20
C ARG A 91 13.81 17.74 11.07
N GLN A 92 12.93 17.63 10.08
CA GLN A 92 12.83 18.60 8.99
C GLN A 92 12.47 20.00 9.51
N ALA A 93 11.47 20.10 10.39
CA ALA A 93 11.06 21.38 10.98
C ALA A 93 12.22 22.06 11.71
N ASN A 94 12.95 21.32 12.55
CA ASN A 94 14.12 21.85 13.26
C ASN A 94 15.24 22.30 12.32
N ALA A 95 15.47 21.56 11.21
CA ALA A 95 16.46 21.96 10.22
C ALA A 95 16.07 23.25 9.50
N PHE A 96 14.80 23.40 9.12
CA PHE A 96 14.30 24.64 8.50
C PHE A 96 14.37 25.83 9.47
N GLN A 97 14.03 25.62 10.74
CA GLN A 97 14.14 26.68 11.74
C GLN A 97 15.58 27.16 11.91
N ARG A 98 16.56 26.24 11.97
CA ARG A 98 17.99 26.61 12.05
C ARG A 98 18.45 27.38 10.82
N ALA A 99 18.12 26.89 9.63
CA ALA A 99 18.46 27.58 8.38
C ALA A 99 17.87 28.99 8.31
N ALA A 100 16.64 29.19 8.81
CA ALA A 100 16.02 30.51 8.87
C ALA A 100 16.72 31.44 9.87
N GLN A 101 17.21 30.92 11.00
CA GLN A 101 18.01 31.69 11.97
C GLN A 101 19.35 32.12 11.36
N ASP A 102 20.02 31.26 10.60
CA ASP A 102 21.30 31.58 9.94
C ASP A 102 21.17 32.63 8.82
N LEU A 103 19.97 32.86 8.31
CA LEU A 103 19.67 33.83 7.25
C LEU A 103 19.27 35.23 7.77
N SER A 104 19.04 35.38 9.08
CA SER A 104 18.63 36.63 9.73
C SER A 104 19.79 37.35 10.39
#